data_AF-G3AVH6-F1
#
_entry.id   AF-G3AVH6-F1
#
_cell.length_a   1.000
_cell.length_b   1.000
_cell.length_c   1.000
_cell.angle_alpha   90.00
_cell.angle_beta   90.00
_cell.angle_gamma   90.00
#
_symmetry.space_group_name_H-M   'P 1'
#
loop_
_entity.id
_entity.type
_entity.pdbx_description
1 polymer ?
#
loop_
_entity_poly.entity_id
_entity_poly.type
_entity_poly.pdbx_seq_one_letter_code
_entity_poly.pdbx_strand_id
1 'polypeptide(L)'
;MLRVLRVAQRRCLARYSSTAILDFLQHNTLSYTTIPELEPLLSQLSITDQTALVQQYPNLINVQFQTLLKQGTYHDNFQFILAHHAQLYPELIQVYIYNLLASNYVMPAVALLHKLSDSSTFQLANEIWSILVSKVCENHSHFGAIFIYHNLINNYKYYTDEPSTYVRENNLVPFLVNVETIEQLAMIFTNYKDAARVEGMFDYFTRFYSYAYNKKVYKSLLILLVESYSEINMSAAFTHFNQLMSAHDEKSSKRFTGKEASTKATAIQRRVVDNAKVRLDNVMYNKNVYTTLTDADKTDDSLKKPLDIHQELVAKLNGVGLYNPIIQRNVYSRDYPKKKPIAILSGTISLLDLPKFHHMIHTHVEQILSSGEATHKLVNICLNNHVNITMFVMASLCDLNKLDLILELVPQLHAQIKRHDTQKPIINNETFLYILTKYPQHTLRSLEELYKWHVEINKIPTVTFLHQFITKLLSIPTISKYDIEQYIKAFLKLQPHLQLDPVSFANYTTIKGLEPYNKFISCK
;
A
#
# COMPACT_ATOMS: atom_id res chain seq x y z
N MET A 1 -35.60 -6.92 -62.43
CA MET A 1 -35.42 -5.44 -62.43
C MET A 1 -34.81 -4.88 -61.13
N LEU A 2 -35.39 -5.11 -59.94
CA LEU A 2 -34.90 -4.53 -58.66
C LEU A 2 -33.43 -4.84 -58.33
N ARG A 3 -32.93 -6.05 -58.63
CA ARG A 3 -31.51 -6.39 -58.46
C ARG A 3 -30.58 -5.60 -59.39
N VAL A 4 -30.99 -5.38 -60.64
CA VAL A 4 -30.20 -4.63 -61.64
C VAL A 4 -30.13 -3.15 -61.29
N LEU A 5 -31.26 -2.56 -60.86
CA LEU A 5 -31.33 -1.19 -60.35
C LEU A 5 -30.45 -0.99 -59.10
N ARG A 6 -30.48 -1.91 -58.14
CA ARG A 6 -29.60 -1.85 -56.96
C ARG A 6 -28.11 -1.96 -57.31
N VAL A 7 -27.75 -2.77 -58.31
CA VAL A 7 -26.36 -2.89 -58.77
C VAL A 7 -25.91 -1.63 -59.51
N ALA A 8 -26.76 -1.06 -60.37
CA ALA A 8 -26.48 0.19 -61.08
C ALA A 8 -26.34 1.38 -60.11
N GLN A 9 -27.24 1.47 -59.12
CA GLN A 9 -27.20 2.50 -58.07
C GLN A 9 -25.92 2.38 -57.22
N ARG A 10 -25.53 1.16 -56.81
CA ARG A 10 -24.27 0.93 -56.07
C ARG A 10 -23.04 1.33 -56.89
N ARG A 11 -23.00 1.03 -58.19
CA ARG A 11 -21.88 1.42 -59.07
C ARG A 11 -21.81 2.94 -59.29
N CYS A 12 -22.95 3.62 -59.38
CA CYS A 12 -23.02 5.07 -59.52
C CYS A 12 -22.55 5.78 -58.24
N LEU A 13 -23.02 5.33 -57.08
CA LEU A 13 -22.57 5.82 -55.77
C LEU A 13 -21.07 5.57 -55.58
N ALA A 14 -20.58 4.37 -55.85
CA ALA A 14 -19.14 4.07 -55.71
C ALA A 14 -18.26 4.97 -56.58
N ARG A 15 -18.66 5.23 -57.84
CA ARG A 15 -17.91 6.14 -58.73
C ARG A 15 -17.91 7.57 -58.21
N TYR A 16 -19.05 8.06 -57.70
CA TYR A 16 -19.16 9.40 -57.11
C TYR A 16 -18.28 9.53 -55.86
N SER A 17 -18.32 8.55 -54.96
CA SER A 17 -17.53 8.58 -53.74
C SER A 17 -16.02 8.48 -54.03
N SER A 18 -15.59 7.64 -54.99
CA SER A 18 -14.17 7.58 -55.39
C SER A 18 -13.69 8.89 -56.03
N THR A 19 -14.49 9.53 -56.88
CA THR A 19 -14.11 10.82 -57.48
C THR A 19 -14.06 11.95 -56.45
N ALA A 20 -15.01 12.00 -55.52
CA ALA A 20 -15.00 12.97 -54.43
C ALA A 20 -13.80 12.80 -53.49
N ILE A 21 -13.39 11.56 -53.19
CA ILE A 21 -12.18 11.29 -52.39
C ILE A 21 -10.93 11.79 -53.12
N LEU A 22 -10.81 11.51 -54.42
CA LEU A 22 -9.65 11.95 -55.20
C LEU A 22 -9.59 13.48 -55.30
N ASP A 23 -10.72 14.14 -55.52
CA ASP A 23 -10.82 15.60 -55.56
C ASP A 23 -10.45 16.22 -54.21
N PHE A 24 -10.91 15.62 -53.10
CA PHE A 24 -10.53 16.06 -51.76
C PHE A 24 -9.01 15.97 -51.53
N LEU A 25 -8.39 14.84 -51.90
CA LEU A 25 -6.95 14.60 -51.74
C LEU A 25 -6.07 15.52 -52.61
N GLN A 26 -6.62 16.08 -53.69
CA GLN A 26 -5.90 17.07 -54.51
C GLN A 26 -5.81 18.45 -53.84
N HIS A 27 -6.78 18.78 -52.99
CA HIS A 27 -6.92 20.11 -52.41
C HIS A 27 -6.60 20.17 -50.91
N ASN A 28 -6.52 19.02 -50.23
CA ASN A 28 -6.33 18.94 -48.79
C ASN A 28 -5.26 17.91 -48.41
N THR A 29 -4.49 18.22 -47.37
CA THR A 29 -3.60 17.25 -46.73
C THR A 29 -4.39 16.36 -45.77
N LEU A 30 -4.17 15.04 -45.84
CA LEU A 30 -4.79 14.13 -44.89
C LEU A 30 -4.18 14.34 -43.50
N SER A 31 -5.03 14.56 -42.50
CA SER A 31 -4.67 14.70 -41.10
C SER A 31 -5.78 14.10 -40.25
N TYR A 32 -5.53 13.93 -38.94
CA TYR A 32 -6.55 13.43 -38.01
C TYR A 32 -7.86 14.26 -38.06
N THR A 33 -7.77 15.57 -38.29
CA THR A 33 -8.94 16.47 -38.33
C THR A 33 -9.75 16.34 -39.63
N THR A 34 -9.14 15.91 -40.73
CA THR A 34 -9.82 15.78 -42.03
C THR A 34 -10.39 14.38 -42.28
N ILE A 35 -9.99 13.38 -41.47
CA ILE A 35 -10.53 12.01 -41.55
C ILE A 35 -12.06 11.92 -41.44
N PRO A 36 -12.73 12.62 -40.50
CA PRO A 36 -14.19 12.55 -40.39
C PRO A 36 -14.95 13.03 -41.64
N GLU A 37 -14.33 13.87 -42.48
CA GLU A 37 -14.93 14.36 -43.72
C GLU A 37 -14.87 13.32 -44.84
N LEU A 38 -13.81 12.50 -44.86
CA LEU A 38 -13.60 11.45 -45.87
C LEU A 38 -14.23 10.11 -45.49
N GLU A 39 -14.42 9.83 -44.20
CA GLU A 39 -14.97 8.55 -43.72
C GLU A 39 -16.37 8.21 -44.28
N PRO A 40 -17.33 9.15 -44.36
CA PRO A 40 -18.64 8.88 -44.97
C PRO A 40 -18.56 8.53 -46.46
N LEU A 41 -17.54 9.02 -47.17
CA LEU A 41 -17.31 8.74 -48.58
C LEU A 41 -16.65 7.38 -48.77
N LEU A 42 -15.64 7.07 -47.95
CA LEU A 42 -14.91 5.81 -48.03
C LEU A 42 -15.78 4.61 -47.61
N SER A 43 -16.60 4.78 -46.57
CA SER A 43 -17.51 3.74 -46.07
C SER A 43 -18.59 3.29 -47.07
N GLN A 44 -18.85 4.09 -48.12
CA GLN A 44 -19.78 3.74 -49.20
C GLN A 44 -19.17 2.80 -50.26
N LEU A 45 -17.84 2.68 -50.28
CA LEU A 45 -17.11 1.82 -51.21
C LEU A 45 -17.07 0.37 -50.74
N SER A 46 -16.91 -0.57 -51.67
CA SER A 46 -16.67 -1.98 -51.32
C SER A 46 -15.29 -2.15 -50.69
N ILE A 47 -15.09 -3.19 -49.87
CA ILE A 47 -13.79 -3.48 -49.21
C ILE A 47 -12.67 -3.61 -50.26
N THR A 48 -12.96 -4.20 -51.42
CA THR A 48 -12.01 -4.33 -52.52
C THR A 48 -11.59 -2.98 -53.09
N ASP A 49 -12.56 -2.07 -53.30
CA ASP A 49 -12.31 -0.73 -53.82
C ASP A 49 -11.55 0.14 -52.79
N GLN A 50 -11.90 0.02 -51.50
CA GLN A 50 -11.17 0.68 -50.42
C GLN A 50 -9.71 0.21 -50.39
N THR A 51 -9.47 -1.10 -50.49
CA THR A 51 -8.12 -1.68 -50.47
C THR A 51 -7.29 -1.20 -51.65
N ALA A 52 -7.86 -1.14 -52.85
CA ALA A 52 -7.19 -0.61 -54.04
C ALA A 52 -6.84 0.88 -53.88
N LEU A 53 -7.74 1.68 -53.30
CA LEU A 53 -7.50 3.09 -53.03
C LEU A 53 -6.41 3.31 -51.98
N VAL A 54 -6.38 2.50 -50.91
CA VAL A 54 -5.33 2.58 -49.87
C VAL A 54 -3.97 2.20 -50.44
N GLN A 55 -3.89 1.22 -51.37
CA GLN A 55 -2.63 0.91 -52.06
C GLN A 55 -2.11 2.09 -52.89
N GLN A 56 -3.02 2.85 -53.52
CA GLN A 56 -2.66 4.02 -54.32
C GLN A 56 -2.36 5.26 -53.45
N TYR A 57 -3.06 5.42 -52.32
CA TYR A 57 -2.91 6.52 -51.38
C TYR A 57 -2.77 5.98 -49.95
N PRO A 58 -1.54 5.61 -49.52
CA PRO A 58 -1.31 4.90 -48.25
C PRO A 58 -1.91 5.58 -47.02
N ASN A 59 -1.97 6.91 -46.99
CA ASN A 59 -2.53 7.66 -45.86
C ASN A 59 -4.02 7.37 -45.62
N LEU A 60 -4.77 6.95 -46.64
CA LEU A 60 -6.19 6.57 -46.53
C LEU A 60 -6.43 5.39 -45.59
N ILE A 61 -5.38 4.64 -45.23
CA ILE A 61 -5.47 3.57 -44.22
C ILE A 61 -6.05 4.08 -42.89
N ASN A 62 -5.83 5.35 -42.55
CA ASN A 62 -6.38 5.98 -41.35
C ASN A 62 -7.89 6.24 -41.45
N VAL A 63 -8.39 6.59 -42.65
CA VAL A 63 -9.83 6.73 -42.92
C VAL A 63 -10.51 5.37 -42.93
N GLN A 64 -9.85 4.35 -43.48
CA GLN A 64 -10.31 2.97 -43.43
C GLN A 64 -10.41 2.49 -41.98
N PHE A 65 -9.40 2.77 -41.16
CA PHE A 65 -9.42 2.42 -39.74
C PHE A 65 -10.53 3.13 -38.97
N GLN A 66 -10.76 4.43 -39.22
CA GLN A 66 -11.89 5.15 -38.61
C GLN A 66 -13.25 4.52 -38.96
N THR A 67 -13.41 4.02 -40.19
CA THR A 67 -14.62 3.27 -40.60
C THR A 67 -14.74 1.98 -39.79
N LEU A 68 -13.64 1.25 -39.63
CA LEU A 68 -13.59 0.00 -38.86
C LEU A 68 -13.87 0.22 -37.36
N LEU A 69 -13.43 1.34 -36.80
CA LEU A 69 -13.72 1.70 -35.39
C LEU A 69 -15.22 1.88 -35.14
N LYS A 70 -15.98 2.35 -36.12
CA LYS A 70 -17.44 2.57 -36.01
C LYS A 70 -18.25 1.30 -36.27
N GLN A 71 -17.80 0.43 -37.18
CA GLN A 71 -18.61 -0.65 -37.74
C GLN A 71 -18.08 -2.05 -37.43
N GLY A 72 -16.78 -2.18 -37.16
CA GLY A 72 -16.10 -3.45 -36.94
C GLY A 72 -16.22 -3.98 -35.51
N THR A 73 -15.84 -5.24 -35.31
CA THR A 73 -15.75 -5.82 -33.96
C THR A 73 -14.46 -5.38 -33.25
N TYR A 74 -14.38 -5.55 -31.93
CA TYR A 74 -13.11 -5.35 -31.20
C TYR A 74 -12.01 -6.26 -31.78
N HIS A 75 -12.33 -7.51 -32.13
CA HIS A 75 -11.32 -8.42 -32.68
C HIS A 75 -10.73 -7.90 -34.00
N ASP A 76 -11.58 -7.44 -34.93
CA ASP A 76 -11.14 -6.95 -36.23
C ASP A 76 -10.28 -5.69 -36.09
N ASN A 77 -10.71 -4.75 -35.23
CA ASN A 77 -9.95 -3.54 -34.93
C ASN A 77 -8.58 -3.87 -34.31
N PHE A 78 -8.52 -4.83 -33.39
CA PHE A 78 -7.26 -5.26 -32.78
C PHE A 78 -6.29 -5.85 -33.81
N GLN A 79 -6.77 -6.77 -34.67
CA GLN A 79 -5.95 -7.37 -35.73
C GLN A 79 -5.46 -6.33 -36.74
N PHE A 80 -6.33 -5.38 -37.09
CA PHE A 80 -5.98 -4.29 -38.00
C PHE A 80 -4.85 -3.43 -37.44
N ILE A 81 -4.91 -3.06 -36.16
CA ILE A 81 -3.83 -2.31 -35.51
C ILE A 81 -2.54 -3.12 -35.48
N LEU A 82 -2.57 -4.41 -35.13
CA LEU A 82 -1.35 -5.23 -35.12
C LEU A 82 -0.66 -5.25 -36.49
N ALA A 83 -1.42 -5.37 -37.56
CA ALA A 83 -0.91 -5.40 -38.93
C ALA A 83 -0.37 -4.04 -39.41
N HIS A 84 -0.93 -2.92 -38.93
CA HIS A 84 -0.74 -1.61 -39.55
C HIS A 84 -0.30 -0.47 -38.59
N HIS A 85 -0.04 -0.74 -37.31
CA HIS A 85 0.24 0.27 -36.28
C HIS A 85 1.28 1.34 -36.65
N ALA A 86 2.30 1.02 -37.44
CA ALA A 86 3.34 1.97 -37.86
C ALA A 86 2.83 3.06 -38.85
N GLN A 87 1.70 2.81 -39.53
CA GLN A 87 1.10 3.70 -40.52
C GLN A 87 -0.14 4.42 -39.98
N LEU A 88 -0.60 4.02 -38.80
CA LEU A 88 -1.81 4.55 -38.18
C LEU A 88 -1.49 5.76 -37.30
N TYR A 89 -2.41 6.71 -37.29
CA TYR A 89 -2.37 7.87 -36.41
C TYR A 89 -2.54 7.41 -34.95
N PRO A 90 -1.62 7.80 -34.04
CA PRO A 90 -1.68 7.44 -32.64
C PRO A 90 -3.02 7.79 -31.98
N GLU A 91 -3.64 8.89 -32.40
CA GLU A 91 -4.93 9.37 -31.90
C GLU A 91 -6.05 8.35 -32.15
N LEU A 92 -6.09 7.73 -33.33
CA LEU A 92 -7.09 6.71 -33.66
C LEU A 92 -6.87 5.42 -32.86
N ILE A 93 -5.61 5.01 -32.68
CA ILE A 93 -5.26 3.88 -31.84
C ILE A 93 -5.70 4.14 -30.38
N GLN A 94 -5.53 5.38 -29.90
CA GLN A 94 -5.97 5.78 -28.57
C GLN A 94 -7.50 5.78 -28.42
N VAL A 95 -8.26 6.16 -29.45
CA VAL A 95 -9.73 6.00 -29.47
C VAL A 95 -10.12 4.54 -29.29
N TYR A 96 -9.43 3.62 -29.97
CA TYR A 96 -9.69 2.20 -29.79
C TYR A 96 -9.38 1.70 -28.37
N ILE A 97 -8.22 2.08 -27.82
CA ILE A 97 -7.83 1.75 -26.44
C ILE A 97 -8.86 2.31 -25.45
N TYR A 98 -9.30 3.55 -25.64
CA TYR A 98 -10.37 4.15 -24.85
C TYR A 98 -11.65 3.31 -24.91
N ASN A 99 -12.09 2.92 -26.10
CA ASN A 99 -13.30 2.11 -26.28
C ASN A 99 -13.20 0.73 -25.59
N LEU A 100 -12.02 0.10 -25.62
CA LEU A 100 -11.74 -1.13 -24.87
C LEU A 100 -11.87 -0.90 -23.36
N LEU A 101 -11.22 0.14 -22.82
CA LEU A 101 -11.23 0.45 -21.40
C LEU A 101 -12.62 0.87 -20.89
N ALA A 102 -13.35 1.66 -21.67
CA ALA A 102 -14.73 2.06 -21.39
C ALA A 102 -15.66 0.85 -21.31
N SER A 103 -15.39 -0.18 -22.13
CA SER A 103 -16.13 -1.45 -22.16
C SER A 103 -15.55 -2.50 -21.20
N ASN A 104 -14.65 -2.10 -20.31
CA ASN A 104 -14.02 -2.93 -19.30
C ASN A 104 -13.11 -4.07 -19.84
N TYR A 105 -12.68 -3.98 -21.10
CA TYR A 105 -11.72 -4.91 -21.71
C TYR A 105 -10.26 -4.50 -21.40
N VAL A 106 -9.89 -4.56 -20.11
CA VAL A 106 -8.56 -4.14 -19.64
C VAL A 106 -7.43 -5.01 -20.21
N MET A 107 -7.61 -6.33 -20.23
CA MET A 107 -6.53 -7.24 -20.68
C MET A 107 -6.18 -7.05 -22.17
N PRO A 108 -7.13 -6.98 -23.11
CA PRO A 108 -6.83 -6.61 -24.49
C PRO A 108 -6.18 -5.24 -24.63
N ALA A 109 -6.64 -4.22 -23.88
CA ALA A 109 -6.03 -2.90 -23.92
C ALA A 109 -4.56 -2.92 -23.49
N VAL A 110 -4.25 -3.60 -22.38
CA VAL A 110 -2.89 -3.75 -21.87
C VAL A 110 -2.01 -4.58 -22.83
N ALA A 111 -2.54 -5.65 -23.42
CA ALA A 111 -1.82 -6.45 -24.41
C ALA A 111 -1.46 -5.64 -25.67
N LEU A 112 -2.39 -4.81 -26.15
CA LEU A 112 -2.13 -3.90 -27.26
C LEU A 112 -1.07 -2.85 -26.88
N LEU A 113 -1.18 -2.26 -25.70
CA LEU A 113 -0.22 -1.28 -25.21
C LEU A 113 1.19 -1.87 -25.10
N HIS A 114 1.36 -3.10 -24.61
CA HIS A 114 2.65 -3.78 -24.62
C HIS A 114 3.27 -3.85 -26.03
N LYS A 115 2.46 -4.10 -27.07
CA LYS A 115 2.95 -4.12 -28.45
C LYS A 115 3.33 -2.73 -28.97
N LEU A 116 2.61 -1.70 -28.54
CA LEU A 116 2.77 -0.33 -29.04
C LEU A 116 3.84 0.47 -28.28
N SER A 117 4.08 0.16 -27.00
CA SER A 117 4.97 0.92 -26.12
C SER A 117 6.44 0.91 -26.55
N ASP A 118 6.86 -0.07 -27.35
CA ASP A 118 8.20 -0.12 -27.93
C ASP A 118 8.36 0.75 -29.19
N SER A 119 7.26 1.28 -29.74
CA SER A 119 7.30 2.18 -30.90
C SER A 119 7.67 3.60 -30.49
N SER A 120 8.63 4.22 -31.18
CA SER A 120 9.02 5.62 -30.95
C SER A 120 7.92 6.62 -31.31
N THR A 121 6.94 6.22 -32.12
CA THR A 121 5.88 7.10 -32.63
C THR A 121 4.60 7.07 -31.79
N PHE A 122 4.48 6.15 -30.83
CA PHE A 122 3.28 5.99 -30.03
C PHE A 122 3.52 6.39 -28.57
N GLN A 123 2.79 7.42 -28.12
CA GLN A 123 2.72 7.81 -26.73
C GLN A 123 1.26 7.88 -26.29
N LEU A 124 0.95 7.22 -25.19
CA LEU A 124 -0.38 7.24 -24.60
C LEU A 124 -0.61 8.60 -23.91
N ALA A 125 -1.72 9.26 -24.22
CA ALA A 125 -2.09 10.52 -23.58
C ALA A 125 -2.38 10.32 -22.08
N ASN A 126 -2.15 11.37 -21.29
CA ASN A 126 -2.28 11.34 -19.83
C ASN A 126 -3.71 10.98 -19.36
N GLU A 127 -4.71 11.40 -20.14
CA GLU A 127 -6.12 11.10 -19.91
C GLU A 127 -6.39 9.60 -20.04
N ILE A 128 -5.85 8.96 -21.09
CA ILE A 128 -6.03 7.53 -21.31
C ILE A 128 -5.23 6.71 -20.30
N TRP A 129 -4.03 7.18 -19.92
CA TRP A 129 -3.29 6.61 -18.80
C TRP A 129 -4.11 6.63 -17.51
N SER A 130 -4.76 7.75 -17.19
CA SER A 130 -5.58 7.89 -16.00
C SER A 130 -6.76 6.91 -16.01
N ILE A 131 -7.42 6.75 -17.16
CA ILE A 131 -8.51 5.77 -17.35
C ILE A 131 -7.99 4.33 -17.20
N LEU A 132 -6.86 4.01 -17.82
CA LEU A 132 -6.24 2.69 -17.73
C LEU A 132 -5.96 2.33 -16.26
N VAL A 133 -5.33 3.24 -15.53
CA VAL A 133 -4.97 3.04 -14.14
C VAL A 133 -6.21 2.84 -13.27
N SER A 134 -7.27 3.65 -13.46
CA SER A 134 -8.56 3.47 -12.78
C SER A 134 -9.15 2.09 -13.07
N LYS A 135 -9.24 1.71 -14.36
CA LYS A 135 -9.81 0.43 -14.78
C LYS A 135 -8.99 -0.77 -14.30
N VAL A 136 -7.68 -0.68 -14.26
CA VAL A 136 -6.82 -1.73 -13.69
C VAL A 136 -7.11 -1.91 -12.20
N CYS A 137 -7.26 -0.81 -11.45
CA CYS A 137 -7.56 -0.86 -10.03
C CYS A 137 -8.99 -1.40 -9.77
N GLU A 138 -10.00 -0.92 -10.50
CA GLU A 138 -11.38 -1.41 -10.43
C GLU A 138 -11.46 -2.93 -10.66
N ASN A 139 -10.75 -3.45 -11.65
CA ASN A 139 -10.74 -4.88 -11.99
C ASN A 139 -9.75 -5.71 -11.17
N HIS A 140 -8.96 -5.09 -10.29
CA HIS A 140 -7.88 -5.75 -9.55
C HIS A 140 -6.93 -6.55 -10.46
N SER A 141 -6.64 -6.00 -11.65
CA SER A 141 -5.90 -6.68 -12.72
C SER A 141 -4.40 -6.64 -12.45
N HIS A 142 -3.81 -7.77 -12.02
CA HIS A 142 -2.38 -7.86 -11.79
C HIS A 142 -1.54 -7.63 -13.05
N PHE A 143 -1.99 -8.15 -14.20
CA PHE A 143 -1.31 -7.96 -15.48
C PHE A 143 -1.24 -6.47 -15.87
N GLY A 144 -2.37 -5.76 -15.72
CA GLY A 144 -2.40 -4.31 -15.94
C GLY A 144 -1.54 -3.54 -14.93
N ALA A 145 -1.53 -3.97 -13.66
CA ALA A 145 -0.72 -3.34 -12.63
C ALA A 145 0.78 -3.49 -12.94
N ILE A 146 1.22 -4.66 -13.43
CA ILE A 146 2.61 -4.87 -13.88
C ILE A 146 2.96 -3.92 -15.03
N PHE A 147 2.07 -3.78 -16.02
CA PHE A 147 2.30 -2.87 -17.15
C PHE A 147 2.46 -1.42 -16.67
N ILE A 148 1.57 -0.95 -15.79
CA ILE A 148 1.65 0.39 -15.18
C ILE A 148 2.95 0.54 -14.39
N TYR A 149 3.32 -0.46 -13.59
CA TYR A 149 4.55 -0.43 -12.81
C TYR A 149 5.76 -0.16 -13.70
N HIS A 150 5.92 -0.94 -14.76
CA HIS A 150 7.11 -0.89 -15.61
C HIS A 150 7.14 0.27 -16.60
N ASN A 151 6.02 0.95 -16.86
CA ASN A 151 5.98 2.06 -17.83
C ASN A 151 5.75 3.42 -17.19
N LEU A 152 5.11 3.48 -16.01
CA LEU A 152 4.71 4.73 -15.35
C LEU A 152 5.43 4.95 -14.02
N ILE A 153 5.52 3.92 -13.18
CA ILE A 153 6.08 4.04 -11.82
C ILE A 153 7.62 3.90 -11.84
N ASN A 154 8.09 2.76 -12.33
CA ASN A 154 9.49 2.40 -12.44
C ASN A 154 9.78 2.05 -13.91
N ASN A 155 9.89 3.10 -14.73
CA ASN A 155 10.02 2.97 -16.18
C ASN A 155 11.26 2.15 -16.55
N TYR A 156 11.08 0.98 -17.16
CA TYR A 156 12.20 0.10 -17.53
C TYR A 156 13.16 0.74 -18.53
N LYS A 157 12.67 1.66 -19.38
CA LYS A 157 13.46 2.35 -20.40
C LYS A 157 14.60 3.15 -19.79
N TYR A 158 14.41 3.67 -18.59
CA TYR A 158 15.46 4.36 -17.84
C TYR A 158 16.68 3.46 -17.54
N TYR A 159 16.50 2.13 -17.52
CA TYR A 159 17.57 1.17 -17.26
C TYR A 159 18.10 0.49 -18.52
N THR A 160 17.26 0.30 -19.54
CA THR A 160 17.64 -0.39 -20.78
C THR A 160 18.37 0.53 -21.76
N ASP A 161 18.02 1.81 -21.78
CA ASP A 161 18.53 2.78 -22.75
C ASP A 161 19.82 3.43 -22.20
N GLU A 162 20.79 2.59 -21.83
CA GLU A 162 22.01 2.88 -21.06
C GLU A 162 21.77 3.64 -19.74
N PRO A 163 22.16 3.11 -18.56
CA PRO A 163 21.98 3.83 -17.30
C PRO A 163 22.71 5.17 -17.39
N SER A 164 21.95 6.25 -17.52
CA SER A 164 22.55 7.55 -17.79
C SER A 164 23.54 7.87 -16.67
N THR A 165 24.80 8.13 -17.03
CA THR A 165 25.84 8.56 -16.08
C THR A 165 25.55 9.93 -15.48
N TYR A 166 24.46 10.55 -15.92
CA TYR A 166 24.05 11.91 -15.65
C TYR A 166 22.90 12.00 -14.65
N VAL A 167 22.09 10.96 -14.47
CA VAL A 167 20.89 11.01 -13.62
C VAL A 167 20.84 9.82 -12.67
N ARG A 168 20.51 10.08 -11.41
CA ARG A 168 20.41 9.07 -10.35
C ARG A 168 19.04 8.40 -10.23
N GLU A 169 17.98 9.04 -10.71
CA GLU A 169 16.61 8.52 -10.60
C GLU A 169 15.84 8.62 -11.92
N ASN A 170 14.89 7.70 -12.14
CA ASN A 170 14.03 7.68 -13.32
C ASN A 170 13.31 9.03 -13.55
N ASN A 171 13.75 9.80 -14.54
CA ASN A 171 13.15 11.09 -14.93
C ASN A 171 12.02 10.95 -15.96
N LEU A 172 11.73 9.74 -16.44
CA LEU A 172 10.73 9.45 -17.47
C LEU A 172 9.32 9.25 -16.89
N VAL A 173 8.97 9.97 -15.82
CA VAL A 173 7.63 9.89 -15.21
C VAL A 173 6.73 10.94 -15.90
N PRO A 174 5.80 10.55 -16.79
CA PRO A 174 5.01 11.50 -17.59
C PRO A 174 4.04 12.34 -16.75
N PHE A 175 3.56 11.81 -15.63
CA PHE A 175 2.69 12.52 -14.68
C PHE A 175 2.72 11.82 -13.30
N LEU A 176 2.25 12.51 -12.26
CA LEU A 176 2.20 11.98 -10.89
C LEU A 176 0.94 11.15 -10.66
N VAL A 177 1.11 9.92 -10.18
CA VAL A 177 0.01 9.02 -9.81
C VAL A 177 -0.49 9.36 -8.40
N ASN A 178 -1.79 9.63 -8.23
CA ASN A 178 -2.35 9.99 -6.93
C ASN A 178 -2.12 8.90 -5.85
N VAL A 179 -2.15 9.31 -4.58
CA VAL A 179 -1.72 8.47 -3.46
C VAL A 179 -2.65 7.29 -3.21
N GLU A 180 -3.95 7.45 -3.43
CA GLU A 180 -4.96 6.39 -3.29
C GLU A 180 -4.75 5.29 -4.34
N THR A 181 -4.36 5.67 -5.56
CA THR A 181 -4.06 4.73 -6.63
C THR A 181 -2.78 3.94 -6.35
N ILE A 182 -1.77 4.59 -5.79
CA ILE A 182 -0.55 3.90 -5.35
C ILE A 182 -0.89 2.83 -4.30
N GLU A 183 -1.75 3.16 -3.33
CA GLU A 183 -2.25 2.21 -2.33
C GLU A 183 -2.98 1.04 -2.99
N GLN A 184 -3.90 1.30 -3.93
CA GLN A 184 -4.64 0.25 -4.64
C GLN A 184 -3.75 -0.67 -5.48
N LEU A 185 -2.77 -0.11 -6.20
CA LEU A 185 -1.79 -0.91 -6.94
C LEU A 185 -0.94 -1.78 -6.00
N ALA A 186 -0.50 -1.23 -4.86
CA ALA A 186 0.20 -2.00 -3.84
C ALA A 186 -0.66 -3.14 -3.28
N MET A 187 -1.95 -2.90 -3.02
CA MET A 187 -2.89 -3.95 -2.60
C MET A 187 -3.00 -5.08 -3.62
N ILE A 188 -3.07 -4.76 -4.92
CA ILE A 188 -3.05 -5.76 -5.98
C ILE A 188 -1.77 -6.59 -5.88
N PHE A 189 -0.58 -5.98 -5.82
CA PHE A 189 0.67 -6.73 -5.70
C PHE A 189 0.76 -7.58 -4.44
N THR A 190 0.30 -7.10 -3.29
CA THR A 190 0.23 -7.87 -2.04
C THR A 190 -0.68 -9.10 -2.16
N ASN A 191 -1.77 -9.02 -2.90
CA ASN A 191 -2.68 -10.15 -3.14
C ASN A 191 -2.06 -11.22 -4.06
N TYR A 192 -1.13 -10.83 -4.93
CA TYR A 192 -0.42 -11.72 -5.85
C TYR A 192 0.99 -12.12 -5.37
N LYS A 193 1.34 -11.81 -4.12
CA LYS A 193 2.65 -12.12 -3.50
C LYS A 193 3.85 -11.49 -4.22
N ASP A 194 3.66 -10.31 -4.80
CA ASP A 194 4.71 -9.57 -5.52
C ASP A 194 5.31 -8.46 -4.64
N ALA A 195 6.05 -8.86 -3.60
CA ALA A 195 6.61 -7.93 -2.61
C ALA A 195 7.56 -6.88 -3.22
N ALA A 196 8.32 -7.25 -4.26
CA ALA A 196 9.25 -6.34 -4.94
C ALA A 196 8.53 -5.14 -5.56
N ARG A 197 7.33 -5.34 -6.13
CA ARG A 197 6.53 -4.22 -6.67
C ARG A 197 5.82 -3.41 -5.59
N VAL A 198 5.50 -4.00 -4.43
CA VAL A 198 5.04 -3.25 -3.26
C VAL A 198 6.13 -2.31 -2.75
N GLU A 199 7.39 -2.77 -2.70
CA GLU A 199 8.54 -1.90 -2.41
C GLU A 199 8.66 -0.77 -3.42
N GLY A 200 8.54 -1.07 -4.71
CA GLY A 200 8.55 -0.03 -5.74
C GLY A 200 7.41 1.00 -5.62
N MET A 201 6.22 0.57 -5.17
CA MET A 201 5.12 1.50 -4.84
C MET A 201 5.47 2.39 -3.64
N PHE A 202 6.03 1.80 -2.59
CA PHE A 202 6.48 2.53 -1.42
C PHE A 202 7.56 3.54 -1.81
N ASP A 203 8.55 3.12 -2.62
CA ASP A 203 9.62 3.97 -3.12
C ASP A 203 9.11 5.14 -3.94
N TYR A 204 8.22 4.89 -4.89
CA TYR A 204 7.57 5.94 -5.67
C TYR A 204 6.82 6.92 -4.76
N PHE A 205 6.10 6.41 -3.76
CA PHE A 205 5.44 7.24 -2.76
C PHE A 205 6.44 8.09 -1.96
N THR A 206 7.54 7.50 -1.48
CA THR A 206 8.59 8.21 -0.73
C THR A 206 9.28 9.29 -1.53
N ARG A 207 9.40 9.08 -2.84
CA ARG A 207 9.99 10.00 -3.79
C ARG A 207 9.09 11.19 -4.04
N PHE A 208 7.80 10.95 -4.28
CA PHE A 208 6.90 12.00 -4.74
C PHE A 208 6.06 12.64 -3.63
N TYR A 209 5.80 11.94 -2.53
CA TYR A 209 4.84 12.36 -1.51
C TYR A 209 5.44 12.49 -0.11
N SER A 210 4.88 13.43 0.65
CA SER A 210 5.23 13.62 2.06
C SER A 210 4.42 12.69 2.95
N TYR A 211 5.11 11.93 3.82
CA TYR A 211 4.46 11.07 4.82
C TYR A 211 3.63 11.88 5.82
N ALA A 212 4.03 13.12 6.10
CA ALA A 212 3.36 13.98 7.07
C ALA A 212 1.98 14.46 6.58
N TYR A 213 1.84 14.69 5.26
CA TYR A 213 0.57 15.06 4.64
C TYR A 213 -0.27 13.83 4.26
N ASN A 214 0.38 12.71 3.90
CA ASN A 214 -0.29 11.50 3.42
C ASN A 214 -0.16 10.34 4.42
N LYS A 215 -0.42 10.62 5.71
CA LYS A 215 -0.20 9.66 6.82
C LYS A 215 -0.97 8.35 6.65
N LYS A 216 -2.21 8.44 6.15
CA LYS A 216 -3.06 7.27 5.93
C LYS A 216 -2.42 6.31 4.93
N VAL A 217 -2.09 6.81 3.73
CA VAL A 217 -1.47 6.02 2.67
C VAL A 217 -0.08 5.52 3.10
N TYR A 218 0.71 6.34 3.79
CA TYR A 218 1.99 5.90 4.34
C TYR A 218 1.84 4.70 5.30
N LYS A 219 0.87 4.76 6.22
CA LYS A 219 0.55 3.64 7.12
C LYS A 219 0.12 2.41 6.32
N SER A 220 -0.79 2.57 5.36
CA SER A 220 -1.29 1.47 4.53
C SER A 220 -0.15 0.79 3.76
N LEU A 221 0.75 1.56 3.13
CA LEU A 221 1.86 0.99 2.37
C LEU A 221 2.85 0.22 3.27
N LEU A 222 3.14 0.73 4.49
CA LEU A 222 3.96 -0.01 5.45
C LEU A 222 3.29 -1.33 5.89
N ILE A 223 1.97 -1.33 6.11
CA ILE A 223 1.20 -2.56 6.40
C ILE A 223 1.31 -3.54 5.22
N LEU A 224 1.08 -3.07 3.99
CA LEU A 224 1.14 -3.90 2.79
C LEU A 224 2.53 -4.50 2.55
N LEU A 225 3.61 -3.78 2.88
CA LEU A 225 4.98 -4.30 2.85
C LEU A 225 5.15 -5.47 3.82
N VAL A 226 4.77 -5.28 5.10
CA VAL A 226 4.84 -6.36 6.11
C VAL A 226 4.03 -7.57 5.65
N GLU A 227 2.79 -7.36 5.21
CA GLU A 227 1.88 -8.42 4.77
C GLU A 227 2.40 -9.16 3.52
N SER A 228 3.01 -8.45 2.57
CA SER A 228 3.59 -9.06 1.36
C SER A 228 4.78 -9.97 1.67
N TYR A 229 5.67 -9.54 2.56
CA TYR A 229 6.84 -10.32 2.95
C TYR A 229 6.55 -11.46 3.92
N SER A 230 5.45 -11.38 4.68
CA SER A 230 5.05 -12.41 5.64
C SER A 230 4.83 -13.79 5.00
N GLU A 231 4.50 -13.84 3.72
CA GLU A 231 4.30 -15.09 2.97
C GLU A 231 5.54 -15.56 2.21
N ILE A 232 6.63 -14.78 2.21
CA ILE A 232 7.79 -15.00 1.32
C ILE A 232 9.08 -15.13 2.14
N ASN A 233 9.35 -14.15 3.01
CA ASN A 233 10.60 -14.04 3.75
C ASN A 233 10.38 -13.42 5.14
N MET A 234 10.50 -14.25 6.17
CA MET A 234 10.32 -13.87 7.56
C MET A 234 11.30 -12.77 8.03
N SER A 235 12.56 -12.82 7.60
CA SER A 235 13.56 -11.82 8.00
C SER A 235 13.23 -10.43 7.46
N ALA A 236 12.80 -10.36 6.19
CA ALA A 236 12.31 -9.13 5.58
C ALA A 236 11.02 -8.64 6.26
N ALA A 237 10.09 -9.55 6.56
CA ALA A 237 8.86 -9.22 7.28
C ALA A 237 9.13 -8.59 8.65
N PHE A 238 10.07 -9.14 9.43
CA PHE A 238 10.49 -8.54 10.71
C PHE A 238 11.12 -7.16 10.54
N THR A 239 11.93 -6.97 9.50
CA THR A 239 12.58 -5.69 9.19
C THR A 239 11.53 -4.61 8.92
N HIS A 240 10.57 -4.89 8.04
CA HIS A 240 9.47 -3.96 7.74
C HIS A 240 8.50 -3.79 8.91
N PHE A 241 8.29 -4.83 9.73
CA PHE A 241 7.49 -4.73 10.95
C PHE A 241 8.14 -3.75 11.92
N ASN A 242 9.45 -3.86 12.15
CA ASN A 242 10.20 -2.95 13.00
C ASN A 242 10.15 -1.50 12.46
N GLN A 243 10.20 -1.32 11.14
CA GLN A 243 10.02 -0.02 10.48
C GLN A 243 8.61 0.54 10.72
N LEU A 244 7.56 -0.26 10.51
CA LEU A 244 6.17 0.13 10.77
C LEU A 244 5.97 0.54 12.22
N MET A 245 6.42 -0.28 13.17
CA MET A 245 6.28 0.02 14.59
C MET A 245 7.06 1.28 14.99
N SER A 246 8.26 1.49 14.44
CA SER A 246 9.07 2.69 14.71
C SER A 246 8.44 3.97 14.13
N ALA A 247 7.62 3.84 13.07
CA ALA A 247 6.88 4.97 12.50
C ALA A 247 5.67 5.40 13.36
N HIS A 248 5.17 4.50 14.20
CA HIS A 248 4.11 4.77 15.18
C HIS A 248 4.65 5.50 16.41
N ASP A 249 3.85 6.44 16.93
CA ASP A 249 4.18 7.21 18.11
C ASP A 249 4.08 6.34 19.35
N GLU A 250 5.19 5.67 19.68
CA GLU A 250 5.35 4.90 20.92
C GLU A 250 5.05 5.75 22.17
N LYS A 251 5.02 7.07 22.04
CA LYS A 251 4.48 7.97 23.06
C LYS A 251 3.16 8.53 22.57
N SER A 252 2.06 7.85 22.90
CA SER A 252 0.86 8.59 23.27
C SER A 252 1.31 9.69 24.23
N SER A 253 1.20 10.93 23.78
CA SER A 253 0.93 12.23 24.43
C SER A 253 0.86 12.38 25.96
N LYS A 254 0.95 11.32 26.78
CA LYS A 254 0.85 11.32 28.23
C LYS A 254 2.10 11.79 28.98
N ARG A 255 3.18 12.22 28.31
CA ARG A 255 4.34 12.87 28.97
C ARG A 255 4.61 14.31 28.56
N PHE A 256 3.82 14.86 27.65
CA PHE A 256 3.92 16.28 27.32
C PHE A 256 2.60 16.97 27.65
N THR A 257 2.33 17.12 28.94
CA THR A 257 1.37 18.12 29.40
C THR A 257 2.02 19.50 29.23
N GLY A 258 1.49 20.36 28.36
CA GLY A 258 1.88 21.78 28.26
C GLY A 258 2.42 22.24 26.89
N LYS A 259 2.88 23.51 26.88
CA LYS A 259 3.37 24.26 25.71
C LYS A 259 4.40 23.47 24.88
N GLU A 260 5.24 22.64 25.47
CA GLU A 260 6.33 21.91 24.79
C GLU A 260 5.89 20.87 23.75
N ALA A 261 4.76 20.16 23.96
CA ALA A 261 4.21 19.25 22.95
C ALA A 261 3.82 20.04 21.69
N SER A 262 3.15 21.17 21.92
CA SER A 262 2.72 22.10 20.88
C SER A 262 3.93 22.70 20.16
N THR A 263 4.98 23.10 20.88
CA THR A 263 6.19 23.64 20.25
C THR A 263 6.90 22.63 19.37
N LYS A 264 6.98 21.35 19.77
CA LYS A 264 7.65 20.30 19.00
C LYS A 264 6.83 19.85 17.79
N ALA A 265 5.52 19.67 17.94
CA ALA A 265 4.62 19.41 16.81
C ALA A 265 4.62 20.59 15.81
N THR A 266 4.61 21.83 16.32
CA THR A 266 4.72 23.04 15.48
C THR A 266 6.09 23.14 14.80
N ALA A 267 7.18 22.74 15.46
CA ALA A 267 8.52 22.70 14.86
C ALA A 267 8.61 21.64 13.75
N ILE A 268 8.00 20.46 13.93
CA ILE A 268 7.87 19.44 12.89
C ILE A 268 7.06 20.00 11.73
N GLN A 269 5.89 20.60 12.01
CA GLN A 269 5.02 21.17 10.98
C GLN A 269 5.72 22.31 10.20
N ARG A 270 6.46 23.19 10.88
CA ARG A 270 7.26 24.24 10.23
C ARG A 270 8.33 23.64 9.33
N ARG A 271 9.09 22.65 9.81
CA ARG A 271 10.08 21.93 8.98
C ARG A 271 9.43 21.20 7.79
N VAL A 272 8.20 20.69 7.95
CA VAL A 272 7.42 20.10 6.85
C VAL A 272 7.09 21.12 5.78
N VAL A 273 6.66 22.30 6.19
CA VAL A 273 6.35 23.42 5.28
C VAL A 273 7.63 23.96 4.61
N ASP A 274 8.69 24.17 5.38
CA ASP A 274 9.97 24.67 4.88
C ASP A 274 10.59 23.71 3.86
N ASN A 275 10.55 22.40 4.13
CA ASN A 275 11.00 21.37 3.18
C ASN A 275 10.11 21.31 1.93
N ALA A 276 8.78 21.37 2.09
CA ALA A 276 7.89 21.41 0.93
C ALA A 276 8.18 22.60 0.02
N LYS A 277 8.52 23.77 0.61
CA LYS A 277 8.92 24.96 -0.13
C LYS A 277 10.28 24.79 -0.82
N VAL A 278 11.30 24.33 -0.12
CA VAL A 278 12.64 24.07 -0.71
C VAL A 278 12.53 23.06 -1.85
N ARG A 279 11.70 22.02 -1.69
CA ARG A 279 11.44 21.04 -2.74
C ARG A 279 10.76 21.67 -3.95
N LEU A 280 9.73 22.50 -3.74
CA LEU A 280 9.07 23.23 -4.81
C LEU A 280 10.07 24.12 -5.57
N ASP A 281 10.93 24.83 -4.85
CA ASP A 281 11.96 25.69 -5.45
C ASP A 281 12.99 24.87 -6.24
N ASN A 282 13.45 23.72 -5.72
CA ASN A 282 14.37 22.84 -6.44
C ASN A 282 13.75 22.34 -7.76
N VAL A 283 12.47 21.96 -7.74
CA VAL A 283 11.73 21.52 -8.92
C VAL A 283 11.54 22.67 -9.91
N MET A 284 11.06 23.82 -9.46
CA MET A 284 10.75 24.98 -10.31
C MET A 284 11.99 25.55 -10.98
N TYR A 285 13.12 25.54 -10.28
CA TYR A 285 14.35 26.18 -10.76
C TYR A 285 15.40 25.21 -11.26
N ASN A 286 15.13 23.89 -11.24
CA ASN A 286 16.09 22.86 -11.59
C ASN A 286 17.43 23.02 -10.82
N LYS A 287 17.33 23.34 -9.51
CA LYS A 287 18.49 23.62 -8.64
C LYS A 287 18.55 22.56 -7.54
N ASN A 288 19.76 22.07 -7.26
CA ASN A 288 20.03 21.35 -6.03
C ASN A 288 20.54 22.35 -4.99
N VAL A 289 19.65 22.91 -4.16
CA VAL A 289 20.04 23.86 -3.11
C VAL A 289 20.98 23.23 -2.06
N TYR A 290 21.07 21.90 -1.99
CA TYR A 290 22.14 21.19 -1.29
C TYR A 290 23.32 21.00 -2.24
N THR A 291 24.08 22.07 -2.46
CA THR A 291 25.07 22.23 -3.54
C THR A 291 26.40 21.51 -3.34
N THR A 292 26.59 20.74 -2.27
CA THR A 292 27.86 20.04 -2.04
C THR A 292 27.65 18.57 -1.72
N LEU A 293 28.22 17.71 -2.58
CA LEU A 293 28.39 16.27 -2.35
C LEU A 293 28.94 15.99 -0.94
N THR A 294 29.73 16.86 -0.35
CA THR A 294 30.25 16.71 1.03
C THR A 294 29.20 16.84 2.14
N ASP A 295 28.05 17.49 1.93
CA ASP A 295 26.94 17.54 2.89
C ASP A 295 25.86 16.47 2.60
N ALA A 296 25.86 15.94 1.38
CA ALA A 296 25.13 14.72 0.99
C ALA A 296 25.92 13.44 1.29
N ASP A 297 27.24 13.46 1.45
CA ASP A 297 28.04 12.29 1.86
C ASP A 297 28.01 12.09 3.39
N LYS A 298 27.49 13.08 4.14
CA LYS A 298 27.00 12.87 5.52
C LYS A 298 25.57 12.31 5.55
N THR A 299 24.97 12.05 4.39
CA THR A 299 23.67 11.39 4.31
C THR A 299 23.88 9.92 4.66
N ASP A 300 22.99 9.40 5.52
CA ASP A 300 23.04 8.03 6.01
C ASP A 300 23.09 7.06 4.82
N ASP A 301 24.22 6.35 4.66
CA ASP A 301 24.42 5.35 3.61
C ASP A 301 23.33 4.25 3.66
N SER A 302 22.63 4.10 4.80
CA SER A 302 21.47 3.20 4.95
C SER A 302 20.32 3.49 3.97
N LEU A 303 20.27 4.70 3.40
CA LEU A 303 19.23 5.11 2.46
C LEU A 303 19.66 4.93 1.00
N LYS A 304 20.94 4.64 0.71
CA LYS A 304 21.42 4.41 -0.66
C LYS A 304 21.03 3.00 -1.11
N LYS A 305 20.41 2.88 -2.28
CA LYS A 305 20.15 1.58 -2.89
C LYS A 305 21.40 1.06 -3.60
N PRO A 306 21.55 -0.26 -3.82
CA PRO A 306 22.66 -0.81 -4.59
C PRO A 306 22.82 -0.15 -5.97
N LEU A 307 21.71 0.21 -6.62
CA LEU A 307 21.71 0.94 -7.87
C LEU A 307 22.27 2.37 -7.74
N ASP A 308 21.94 3.09 -6.67
CA ASP A 308 22.50 4.42 -6.41
C ASP A 308 24.03 4.34 -6.34
N ILE A 309 24.54 3.34 -5.63
CA ILE A 309 25.97 3.11 -5.46
C ILE A 309 26.62 2.80 -6.81
N HIS A 310 25.99 1.96 -7.63
CA HIS A 310 26.50 1.64 -8.96
C HIS A 310 26.55 2.89 -9.86
N GLN A 311 25.49 3.69 -9.90
CA GLN A 311 25.47 4.92 -10.70
C GLN A 311 26.49 5.95 -10.19
N GLU A 312 26.64 6.11 -8.87
CA GLU A 312 27.67 6.95 -8.25
C GLU A 312 29.08 6.49 -8.66
N LEU A 313 29.33 5.18 -8.64
CA LEU A 313 30.60 4.59 -9.06
C LEU A 313 30.87 4.87 -10.55
N VAL A 314 29.90 4.61 -11.43
CA VAL A 314 30.05 4.81 -12.88
C VAL A 314 30.25 6.29 -13.21
N ALA A 315 29.50 7.19 -12.56
CA ALA A 315 29.65 8.64 -12.76
C ALA A 315 31.03 9.12 -12.29
N LYS A 316 31.51 8.61 -11.14
CA LYS A 316 32.85 8.88 -10.63
C LYS A 316 33.94 8.38 -11.57
N LEU A 317 33.80 7.18 -12.12
CA LEU A 317 34.73 6.62 -13.13
C LEU A 317 34.78 7.48 -14.40
N ASN A 318 33.66 8.11 -14.76
CA ASN A 318 33.54 8.95 -15.96
C ASN A 318 33.80 10.45 -15.71
N GLY A 319 34.10 10.86 -14.47
CA GLY A 319 34.35 12.27 -14.13
C GLY A 319 33.11 13.18 -14.26
N VAL A 320 31.90 12.61 -14.17
CA VAL A 320 30.63 13.34 -14.34
C VAL A 320 29.93 13.49 -12.99
N GLY A 321 29.37 14.67 -12.72
CA GLY A 321 28.49 14.89 -11.57
C GLY A 321 27.08 14.37 -11.84
N LEU A 322 26.56 13.49 -10.98
CA LEU A 322 25.18 13.02 -11.08
C LEU A 322 24.22 14.14 -10.71
N TYR A 323 23.30 14.43 -11.63
CA TYR A 323 22.12 15.21 -11.34
C TYR A 323 21.12 14.33 -10.58
N ASN A 324 20.78 14.72 -9.35
CA ASN A 324 19.62 14.17 -8.66
C ASN A 324 18.54 15.25 -8.55
N PRO A 325 17.45 15.16 -9.34
CA PRO A 325 16.39 16.17 -9.33
C PRO A 325 15.61 16.27 -8.00
N ILE A 326 15.74 15.27 -7.10
CA ILE A 326 14.72 14.98 -6.08
C ILE A 326 15.31 14.67 -4.70
N ILE A 327 16.56 15.04 -4.38
CA ILE A 327 17.04 14.90 -2.98
C ILE A 327 16.49 16.01 -2.09
N GLN A 328 15.21 15.86 -1.74
CA GLN A 328 14.84 15.85 -0.34
C GLN A 328 14.05 14.57 -0.08
N ARG A 329 14.76 13.44 0.08
CA ARG A 329 14.24 12.27 0.81
C ARG A 329 13.61 12.80 2.09
N ASN A 330 12.31 12.61 2.29
CA ASN A 330 11.51 13.13 3.41
C ASN A 330 12.38 13.40 4.67
N VAL A 331 12.92 14.63 4.77
CA VAL A 331 14.08 14.99 5.61
C VAL A 331 13.77 14.98 7.12
N TYR A 332 12.56 14.59 7.49
CA TYR A 332 12.10 14.53 8.89
C TYR A 332 12.87 13.51 9.74
N SER A 333 13.61 12.59 9.12
CA SER A 333 14.52 11.65 9.80
C SER A 333 15.98 12.13 9.88
N ARG A 334 16.41 13.07 9.02
CA ARG A 334 17.84 13.37 8.77
C ARG A 334 18.56 14.03 9.94
N ASP A 335 17.87 14.82 10.74
CA ASP A 335 18.48 15.57 11.86
C ASP A 335 18.62 14.77 13.16
N TYR A 336 18.38 13.46 13.13
CA TYR A 336 18.56 12.62 14.31
C TYR A 336 19.61 11.52 14.12
N PRO A 337 20.89 11.85 13.82
CA PRO A 337 21.97 10.86 13.82
C PRO A 337 22.25 10.25 15.22
N LYS A 338 21.53 10.68 16.26
CA LYS A 338 21.66 10.17 17.65
C LYS A 338 20.32 10.02 18.41
N LYS A 339 19.16 10.19 17.77
CA LYS A 339 17.86 10.01 18.46
C LYS A 339 16.90 9.21 17.60
N LYS A 340 15.98 8.52 18.27
CA LYS A 340 14.94 7.69 17.65
C LYS A 340 14.23 8.44 16.52
N PRO A 341 13.86 7.77 15.41
CA PRO A 341 13.09 8.36 14.33
C PRO A 341 11.86 9.09 14.88
N ILE A 342 11.52 10.23 14.28
CA ILE A 342 10.30 10.95 14.66
C ILE A 342 9.13 10.04 14.30
N ALA A 343 8.32 9.69 15.29
CA ALA A 343 7.07 9.03 15.02
C ALA A 343 6.09 10.01 14.35
N ILE A 344 5.57 9.61 13.19
CA ILE A 344 4.69 10.45 12.36
C ILE A 344 3.25 9.93 12.41
N LEU A 345 3.09 8.63 12.67
CA LEU A 345 1.82 7.93 12.77
C LEU A 345 1.31 7.92 14.21
N SER A 346 0.03 8.20 14.40
CA SER A 346 -0.62 8.12 15.72
C SER A 346 -1.33 6.77 15.88
N GLY A 347 -1.53 6.34 17.13
CA GLY A 347 -2.24 5.10 17.47
C GLY A 347 -1.33 3.87 17.53
N THR A 348 -1.93 2.72 17.78
CA THR A 348 -1.29 1.40 17.85
C THR A 348 -1.66 0.55 16.64
N ILE A 349 -0.81 -0.42 16.31
CA ILE A 349 -1.15 -1.49 15.37
C ILE A 349 -1.76 -2.64 16.18
N SER A 350 -2.92 -3.11 15.74
CA SER A 350 -3.64 -4.24 16.31
C SER A 350 -3.28 -5.55 15.59
N LEU A 351 -3.65 -6.68 16.18
CA LEU A 351 -3.49 -8.00 15.54
C LEU A 351 -4.24 -8.10 14.20
N LEU A 352 -5.39 -7.43 14.08
CA LEU A 352 -6.24 -7.49 12.89
C LEU A 352 -5.69 -6.70 11.70
N ASP A 353 -4.80 -5.74 11.95
CA ASP A 353 -4.17 -4.94 10.89
C ASP A 353 -3.14 -5.76 10.09
N LEU A 354 -2.63 -6.86 10.65
CA LEU A 354 -1.54 -7.67 10.08
C LEU A 354 -1.86 -9.18 10.10
N PRO A 355 -2.89 -9.65 9.37
CA PRO A 355 -3.35 -11.04 9.42
C PRO A 355 -2.33 -12.05 8.87
N LYS A 356 -1.66 -11.76 7.74
CA LYS A 356 -0.65 -12.69 7.17
C LYS A 356 0.59 -12.74 8.05
N PHE A 357 1.00 -11.59 8.61
CA PHE A 357 2.10 -11.55 9.57
C PHE A 357 1.76 -12.36 10.83
N HIS A 358 0.54 -12.22 11.36
CA HIS A 358 0.10 -13.01 12.50
C HIS A 358 0.16 -14.51 12.21
N HIS A 359 -0.33 -14.93 11.03
CA HIS A 359 -0.25 -16.34 10.62
C HIS A 359 1.20 -16.85 10.48
N MET A 360 2.11 -16.02 9.95
CA MET A 360 3.53 -16.34 9.87
C MET A 360 4.14 -16.54 11.27
N ILE A 361 3.87 -15.63 12.21
CA ILE A 361 4.34 -15.74 13.60
C ILE A 361 3.74 -16.98 14.27
N HIS A 362 2.45 -17.25 14.08
CA HIS A 362 1.79 -18.43 14.61
C HIS A 362 2.48 -19.72 14.17
N THR A 363 2.71 -19.86 12.87
CA THR A 363 3.41 -21.02 12.28
C THR A 363 4.82 -21.17 12.86
N HIS A 364 5.53 -20.06 13.06
CA HIS A 364 6.87 -20.08 13.65
C HIS A 364 6.87 -20.47 15.13
N VAL A 365 5.91 -19.96 15.90
CA VAL A 365 5.74 -20.32 17.31
C VAL A 365 5.44 -21.81 17.43
N GLU A 366 4.54 -22.36 16.61
CA GLU A 366 4.22 -23.79 16.58
C GLU A 366 5.46 -24.67 16.32
N GLN A 367 6.32 -24.26 15.39
CA GLN A 367 7.61 -24.92 15.11
C GLN A 367 8.55 -24.85 16.33
N ILE A 368 8.61 -23.72 17.03
CA ILE A 368 9.45 -23.54 18.22
C ILE A 368 8.98 -24.41 19.37
N LEU A 369 7.66 -24.52 19.58
CA LEU A 369 7.07 -25.37 20.61
C LEU A 369 7.40 -26.85 20.42
N SER A 370 7.62 -27.26 19.17
CA SER A 370 8.04 -28.62 18.83
C SER A 370 9.53 -28.89 19.13
N SER A 371 10.28 -27.88 19.60
CA SER A 371 11.70 -27.98 19.96
C SER A 371 11.92 -27.90 21.47
N GLY A 372 12.94 -28.57 22.00
CA GLY A 372 13.21 -28.70 23.44
C GLY A 372 13.57 -27.43 24.22
N GLU A 373 13.60 -26.25 23.58
CA GLU A 373 13.95 -24.96 24.19
C GLU A 373 12.97 -23.84 23.79
N ALA A 374 11.67 -24.11 23.90
CA ALA A 374 10.63 -23.20 23.44
C ALA A 374 10.73 -21.80 24.08
N THR A 375 10.81 -21.71 25.42
CA THR A 375 10.79 -20.42 26.13
C THR A 375 11.98 -19.53 25.74
N HIS A 376 13.20 -20.07 25.71
CA HIS A 376 14.41 -19.32 25.35
C HIS A 376 14.34 -18.76 23.92
N LYS A 377 13.87 -19.56 22.95
CA LYS A 377 13.71 -19.11 21.56
C LYS A 377 12.64 -18.04 21.41
N LEU A 378 11.52 -18.15 22.12
CA LEU A 378 10.46 -17.14 22.12
C LEU A 378 10.93 -15.81 22.73
N VAL A 379 11.70 -15.87 23.82
CA VAL A 379 12.36 -14.69 24.41
C VAL A 379 13.27 -14.01 23.40
N ASN A 380 14.13 -14.77 22.71
CA ASN A 380 15.05 -14.22 21.73
C ASN A 380 14.33 -13.53 20.56
N ILE A 381 13.22 -14.08 20.07
CA ILE A 381 12.41 -13.41 19.03
C ILE A 381 11.89 -12.07 19.52
N CYS A 382 11.40 -12.02 20.77
CA CYS A 382 10.85 -10.79 21.33
C CYS A 382 11.93 -9.73 21.59
N LEU A 383 13.14 -10.13 21.97
CA LEU A 383 14.25 -9.21 22.24
C LEU A 383 14.91 -8.67 20.97
N ASN A 384 15.00 -9.49 19.92
CA ASN A 384 15.66 -9.11 18.67
C ASN A 384 14.80 -8.22 17.76
N ASN A 385 13.55 -7.97 18.14
CA ASN A 385 12.58 -7.22 17.35
C ASN A 385 11.93 -6.09 18.17
N HIS A 386 11.11 -5.27 17.52
CA HIS A 386 10.34 -4.24 18.18
C HIS A 386 9.41 -4.85 19.24
N VAL A 387 9.31 -4.22 20.41
CA VAL A 387 8.58 -4.74 21.59
C VAL A 387 7.14 -5.20 21.28
N ASN A 388 6.44 -4.53 20.36
CA ASN A 388 5.10 -4.90 19.94
C ASN A 388 4.99 -6.30 19.29
N ILE A 389 6.11 -6.94 18.93
CA ILE A 389 6.10 -8.33 18.45
C ILE A 389 5.55 -9.29 19.51
N THR A 390 5.68 -8.96 20.79
CA THR A 390 5.17 -9.75 21.92
C THR A 390 3.66 -9.99 21.80
N MET A 391 2.91 -9.03 21.25
CA MET A 391 1.48 -9.16 21.01
C MET A 391 1.18 -10.33 20.06
N PHE A 392 1.92 -10.46 18.96
CA PHE A 392 1.74 -11.54 17.99
C PHE A 392 2.19 -12.90 18.54
N VAL A 393 3.29 -12.92 19.29
CA VAL A 393 3.78 -14.14 19.96
C VAL A 393 2.79 -14.63 21.02
N MET A 394 2.27 -13.73 21.86
CA MET A 394 1.27 -14.08 22.88
C MET A 394 -0.06 -14.50 22.27
N ALA A 395 -0.51 -13.82 21.22
CA ALA A 395 -1.71 -14.23 20.48
C ALA A 395 -1.56 -15.65 19.91
N SER A 396 -0.40 -15.95 19.32
CA SER A 396 -0.09 -17.29 18.80
C SER A 396 -0.09 -18.36 19.91
N LEU A 397 0.51 -18.07 21.06
CA LEU A 397 0.48 -18.99 22.22
C LEU A 397 -0.93 -19.20 22.77
N CYS A 398 -1.77 -18.16 22.76
CA CYS A 398 -3.18 -18.27 23.13
C CYS A 398 -3.95 -19.17 22.17
N ASP A 399 -3.77 -18.96 20.86
CA ASP A 399 -4.43 -19.75 19.81
C ASP A 399 -4.01 -21.24 19.87
N LEU A 400 -2.78 -21.52 20.34
CA LEU A 400 -2.24 -22.86 20.60
C LEU A 400 -2.57 -23.43 21.99
N ASN A 401 -3.38 -22.74 22.80
CA ASN A 401 -3.74 -23.11 24.18
C ASN A 401 -2.53 -23.31 25.12
N LYS A 402 -1.48 -22.48 25.00
CA LYS A 402 -0.26 -22.56 25.81
C LYS A 402 -0.13 -21.41 26.82
N LEU A 403 -1.13 -21.21 27.68
CA LEU A 403 -1.12 -20.13 28.67
C LEU A 403 0.03 -20.27 29.68
N ASP A 404 0.37 -21.48 30.10
CA ASP A 404 1.45 -21.71 31.07
C ASP A 404 2.79 -21.13 30.55
N LEU A 405 3.05 -21.27 29.25
CA LEU A 405 4.22 -20.67 28.60
C LEU A 405 4.14 -19.14 28.53
N ILE A 406 2.95 -18.55 28.40
CA ILE A 406 2.77 -17.10 28.49
C ILE A 406 3.14 -16.63 29.90
N LEU A 407 2.62 -17.31 30.93
CA LEU A 407 2.90 -16.98 32.34
C LEU A 407 4.38 -17.16 32.70
N GLU A 408 5.11 -18.04 32.02
CA GLU A 408 6.57 -18.18 32.13
C GLU A 408 7.32 -17.09 31.35
N LEU A 409 6.88 -16.78 30.12
CA LEU A 409 7.53 -15.84 29.20
C LEU A 409 7.47 -14.39 29.68
N VAL A 410 6.32 -13.95 30.20
CA VAL A 410 6.09 -12.58 30.67
C VAL A 410 7.14 -12.13 31.72
N PRO A 411 7.37 -12.89 32.82
CA PRO A 411 8.42 -12.55 33.79
C PRO A 411 9.81 -12.44 33.18
N GLN A 412 10.18 -13.35 32.28
CA GLN A 412 11.51 -13.38 31.67
C GLN A 412 11.73 -12.14 30.78
N LEU A 413 10.74 -11.81 29.94
CA LEU A 413 10.76 -10.59 29.14
C LEU A 413 10.81 -9.34 30.01
N HIS A 414 10.00 -9.30 31.08
CA HIS A 414 9.99 -8.18 32.02
C HIS A 414 11.36 -7.95 32.69
N ALA A 415 11.97 -9.01 33.18
CA ALA A 415 13.28 -8.94 33.82
C ALA A 415 14.37 -8.46 32.85
N GLN A 416 14.38 -8.95 31.61
CA GLN A 416 15.42 -8.62 30.63
C GLN A 416 15.26 -7.20 30.06
N ILE A 417 14.04 -6.74 29.78
CA ILE A 417 13.79 -5.41 29.22
C ILE A 417 13.98 -4.30 30.27
N LYS A 418 13.64 -4.56 31.54
CA LYS A 418 13.87 -3.64 32.66
C LYS A 418 15.35 -3.35 32.89
N ARG A 419 16.24 -4.30 32.60
CA ARG A 419 17.71 -4.12 32.66
C ARG A 419 18.24 -3.15 31.61
N HIS A 420 17.51 -2.93 30.51
CA HIS A 420 17.91 -2.07 29.39
C HIS A 420 17.32 -0.65 29.42
N ASP A 421 16.83 -0.18 30.58
CA ASP A 421 16.38 1.20 30.85
C ASP A 421 15.41 1.81 29.80
N THR A 422 14.57 0.95 29.20
CA THR A 422 13.45 1.41 28.39
C THR A 422 12.19 1.28 29.24
N GLN A 423 11.65 2.40 29.72
CA GLN A 423 10.36 2.49 30.44
C GLN A 423 9.15 2.16 29.55
N LYS A 424 9.22 1.11 28.72
CA LYS A 424 8.18 0.71 27.79
C LYS A 424 7.35 -0.42 28.40
N PRO A 425 6.02 -0.33 28.42
CA PRO A 425 5.19 -1.48 28.75
C PRO A 425 5.39 -2.55 27.66
N ILE A 426 5.81 -3.74 28.09
CA ILE A 426 6.21 -4.88 27.24
C ILE A 426 4.98 -5.54 26.59
N ILE A 427 3.84 -5.35 27.24
CA ILE A 427 2.55 -5.94 26.90
C ILE A 427 1.55 -4.79 27.02
N ASN A 428 0.91 -4.45 25.91
CA ASN A 428 -0.14 -3.43 25.92
C ASN A 428 -1.44 -4.03 26.50
N ASN A 429 -2.43 -3.19 26.83
CA ASN A 429 -3.71 -3.67 27.33
C ASN A 429 -4.44 -4.59 26.33
N GLU A 430 -4.25 -4.37 25.03
CA GLU A 430 -4.91 -5.17 23.98
C GLU A 430 -4.46 -6.63 24.05
N THR A 431 -3.17 -6.90 24.23
CA THR A 431 -2.65 -8.26 24.40
C THR A 431 -3.24 -8.92 25.65
N PHE A 432 -3.32 -8.21 26.77
CA PHE A 432 -3.94 -8.72 28.00
C PHE A 432 -5.43 -9.05 27.81
N LEU A 433 -6.18 -8.18 27.11
CA LEU A 433 -7.58 -8.42 26.76
C LEU A 433 -7.73 -9.62 25.81
N TYR A 434 -6.81 -9.77 24.84
CA TYR A 434 -6.80 -10.92 23.94
C TYR A 434 -6.62 -12.24 24.70
N ILE A 435 -5.66 -12.30 25.63
CA ILE A 435 -5.42 -13.47 26.50
C ILE A 435 -6.67 -13.80 27.32
N LEU A 436 -7.30 -12.79 27.93
CA LEU A 436 -8.54 -12.97 28.70
C LEU A 436 -9.70 -13.50 27.84
N THR A 437 -9.80 -13.06 26.60
CA THR A 437 -10.92 -13.43 25.73
C THR A 437 -10.78 -14.85 25.22
N LYS A 438 -9.59 -15.22 24.72
CA LYS A 438 -9.37 -16.44 23.93
C LYS A 438 -9.12 -17.71 24.74
N TYR A 439 -8.73 -17.60 26.01
CA TYR A 439 -8.40 -18.79 26.78
C TYR A 439 -9.66 -19.48 27.35
N PRO A 440 -9.86 -20.79 27.10
CA PRO A 440 -11.10 -21.48 27.49
C PRO A 440 -11.08 -22.06 28.91
N GLN A 441 -9.90 -22.27 29.52
CA GLN A 441 -9.75 -23.01 30.79
C GLN A 441 -9.10 -22.17 31.89
N HIS A 442 -9.70 -21.02 32.22
CA HIS A 442 -9.18 -20.15 33.27
C HIS A 442 -9.27 -20.85 34.64
N THR A 443 -8.13 -21.16 35.24
CA THR A 443 -8.05 -21.46 36.68
C THR A 443 -7.91 -20.15 37.46
N LEU A 444 -8.42 -20.11 38.70
CA LEU A 444 -8.29 -18.93 39.56
C LEU A 444 -6.83 -18.44 39.63
N ARG A 445 -5.90 -19.36 39.88
CA ARG A 445 -4.46 -19.07 39.95
C ARG A 445 -3.93 -18.42 38.68
N SER A 446 -4.26 -18.94 37.51
CA SER A 446 -3.79 -18.39 36.22
C SER A 446 -4.32 -16.98 35.96
N LEU A 447 -5.55 -16.69 36.38
CA LEU A 447 -6.14 -15.35 36.29
C LEU A 447 -5.49 -14.38 37.28
N GLU A 448 -5.28 -14.80 38.52
CA GLU A 448 -4.61 -13.97 39.53
C GLU A 448 -3.18 -13.62 39.12
N GLU A 449 -2.43 -14.58 38.54
CA GLU A 449 -1.10 -14.33 37.99
C GLU A 449 -1.16 -13.34 36.82
N LEU A 450 -2.11 -13.48 35.90
CA LEU A 450 -2.31 -12.54 34.79
C LEU A 450 -2.65 -11.12 35.28
N TYR A 451 -3.52 -11.01 36.29
CA TYR A 451 -3.85 -9.73 36.92
C TYR A 451 -2.65 -9.09 37.60
N LYS A 452 -1.87 -9.89 38.35
CA LYS A 452 -0.65 -9.43 39.00
C LYS A 452 0.33 -8.85 37.98
N TRP A 453 0.54 -9.55 36.87
CA TRP A 453 1.39 -9.06 35.78
C TRP A 453 0.84 -7.81 35.09
N HIS A 454 -0.48 -7.74 34.90
CA HIS A 454 -1.12 -6.53 34.39
C HIS A 454 -0.81 -5.32 35.28
N VAL A 455 -1.00 -5.45 36.59
CA VAL A 455 -0.74 -4.39 37.57
C VAL A 455 0.75 -4.05 37.64
N GLU A 456 1.64 -5.04 37.60
CA GLU A 456 3.10 -4.82 37.64
C GLU A 456 3.59 -4.04 36.40
N ILE A 457 3.02 -4.33 35.23
CA ILE A 457 3.42 -3.71 33.95
C ILE A 457 2.73 -2.34 33.73
N ASN A 458 1.42 -2.26 33.98
CA ASN A 458 0.59 -1.09 33.66
C ASN A 458 0.34 -0.15 34.85
N LYS A 459 0.75 -0.52 36.07
CA LYS A 459 0.50 0.14 37.37
C LYS A 459 -0.96 0.20 37.79
N ILE A 460 -1.85 0.61 36.88
CA ILE A 460 -3.28 0.74 37.13
C ILE A 460 -4.03 -0.05 36.05
N PRO A 461 -4.89 -1.00 36.43
CA PRO A 461 -5.67 -1.75 35.48
C PRO A 461 -6.73 -0.88 34.82
N THR A 462 -6.95 -1.08 33.52
CA THR A 462 -8.01 -0.35 32.82
C THR A 462 -9.37 -0.92 33.18
N VAL A 463 -10.38 -0.06 33.06
CA VAL A 463 -11.78 -0.42 33.28
C VAL A 463 -12.18 -1.61 32.40
N THR A 464 -11.82 -1.58 31.11
CA THR A 464 -12.11 -2.67 30.17
C THR A 464 -11.45 -3.98 30.58
N PHE A 465 -10.19 -3.94 31.03
CA PHE A 465 -9.49 -5.13 31.53
C PHE A 465 -10.14 -5.69 32.78
N LEU A 466 -10.42 -4.84 33.77
CA LEU A 466 -11.10 -5.25 35.02
C LEU A 466 -12.48 -5.86 34.75
N HIS A 467 -13.26 -5.25 33.84
CA HIS A 467 -14.58 -5.76 33.47
C HIS A 467 -14.49 -7.19 32.90
N GLN A 468 -13.61 -7.41 31.92
CA GLN A 468 -13.40 -8.74 31.35
C GLN A 468 -12.81 -9.72 32.37
N PHE A 469 -11.90 -9.26 33.22
CA PHE A 469 -11.30 -10.06 34.27
C PHE A 469 -12.35 -10.58 35.27
N ILE A 470 -13.21 -9.69 35.77
CA ILE A 470 -14.33 -10.04 36.67
C ILE A 470 -15.31 -11.00 35.97
N THR A 471 -15.66 -10.72 34.71
CA THR A 471 -16.50 -11.59 33.88
C THR A 471 -15.93 -13.00 33.79
N LYS A 472 -14.61 -13.15 33.59
CA LYS A 472 -13.94 -14.46 33.55
C LYS A 472 -13.87 -15.12 34.92
N LEU A 473 -13.62 -14.39 36.01
CA LEU A 473 -13.69 -14.96 37.36
C LEU A 473 -15.09 -15.51 37.67
N LEU A 474 -16.16 -14.81 37.29
CA LEU A 474 -17.55 -15.24 37.46
C LEU A 474 -17.93 -16.47 36.61
N SER A 475 -17.12 -16.83 35.61
CA SER A 475 -17.29 -18.05 34.84
C SER A 475 -16.71 -19.30 35.53
N ILE A 476 -15.92 -19.13 36.60
CA ILE A 476 -15.30 -20.24 37.34
C ILE A 476 -16.32 -20.82 38.33
N PRO A 477 -16.68 -22.12 38.23
CA PRO A 477 -17.70 -22.72 39.09
C PRO A 477 -17.37 -22.70 40.60
N THR A 478 -16.08 -22.68 40.95
CA THR A 478 -15.59 -22.75 42.33
C THR A 478 -15.26 -21.39 42.95
N ILE A 479 -15.63 -20.29 42.29
CA ILE A 479 -15.24 -18.95 42.73
C ILE A 479 -15.96 -18.54 44.03
N SER A 480 -15.22 -17.94 44.96
CA SER A 480 -15.80 -17.44 46.21
C SER A 480 -15.98 -15.92 46.18
N LYS A 481 -16.79 -15.40 47.12
CA LYS A 481 -16.92 -13.96 47.36
C LYS A 481 -15.55 -13.30 47.58
N TYR A 482 -14.70 -13.92 48.40
CA TYR A 482 -13.42 -13.34 48.79
C TYR A 482 -12.48 -13.15 47.59
N ASP A 483 -12.52 -14.09 46.64
CA ASP A 483 -11.68 -14.05 45.44
C ASP A 483 -12.05 -12.87 44.54
N ILE A 484 -13.34 -12.54 44.44
CA ILE A 484 -13.85 -11.50 43.53
C ILE A 484 -13.93 -10.11 44.19
N GLU A 485 -14.20 -10.03 45.50
CA GLU A 485 -14.57 -8.80 46.19
C GLU A 485 -13.50 -7.70 46.08
N GLN A 486 -12.22 -8.06 46.12
CA GLN A 486 -11.12 -7.11 45.98
C GLN A 486 -11.09 -6.45 44.58
N TYR A 487 -11.40 -7.20 43.53
CA TYR A 487 -11.39 -6.71 42.15
C TYR A 487 -12.61 -5.86 41.85
N ILE A 488 -13.78 -6.23 42.38
CA ILE A 488 -14.97 -5.39 42.36
C ILE A 488 -14.66 -4.05 43.03
N LYS A 489 -14.17 -4.04 44.28
CA LYS A 489 -13.83 -2.79 44.98
C LYS A 489 -12.85 -1.90 44.19
N ALA A 490 -11.83 -2.50 43.56
CA ALA A 490 -10.90 -1.78 42.70
C ALA A 490 -11.58 -1.17 41.45
N PHE A 491 -12.48 -1.93 40.81
CA PHE A 491 -13.25 -1.47 39.66
C PHE A 491 -14.22 -0.34 40.01
N LEU A 492 -14.94 -0.45 41.12
CA LEU A 492 -15.90 0.56 41.58
C LEU A 492 -15.23 1.89 41.94
N LYS A 493 -13.99 1.84 42.44
CA LYS A 493 -13.19 3.03 42.69
C LYS A 493 -12.81 3.76 41.39
N LEU A 494 -12.68 3.04 40.28
CA LEU A 494 -12.30 3.60 38.97
C LEU A 494 -13.51 4.04 38.14
N GLN A 495 -14.63 3.31 38.21
CA GLN A 495 -15.86 3.56 37.45
C GLN A 495 -17.08 3.16 38.30
N PRO A 496 -17.65 4.09 39.09
CA PRO A 496 -18.76 3.79 39.99
C PRO A 496 -20.11 3.56 39.28
N HIS A 497 -20.18 3.67 37.94
CA HIS A 497 -21.44 3.68 37.18
C HIS A 497 -21.52 2.64 36.03
N LEU A 498 -20.49 1.82 35.77
CA LEU A 498 -20.49 0.86 34.66
C LEU A 498 -21.05 -0.52 35.09
N GLN A 499 -21.91 -1.11 34.26
CA GLN A 499 -22.67 -2.35 34.53
C GLN A 499 -22.02 -3.60 33.90
N LEU A 500 -22.25 -4.79 34.48
CA LEU A 500 -21.79 -6.10 33.97
C LEU A 500 -22.79 -6.72 32.98
N ASP A 501 -22.31 -7.58 32.08
CA ASP A 501 -23.13 -8.29 31.09
C ASP A 501 -24.13 -9.31 31.73
N PRO A 502 -25.30 -9.55 31.12
CA PRO A 502 -26.38 -10.38 31.69
C PRO A 502 -26.02 -11.84 32.02
N VAL A 503 -25.11 -12.45 31.24
CA VAL A 503 -24.69 -13.85 31.47
C VAL A 503 -23.83 -13.97 32.74
N SER A 504 -22.99 -12.98 33.01
CA SER A 504 -22.15 -12.89 34.22
C SER A 504 -22.98 -12.64 35.47
N PHE A 505 -24.13 -11.98 35.32
CA PHE A 505 -25.08 -11.69 36.40
C PHE A 505 -25.69 -12.96 37.01
N ALA A 506 -26.10 -13.92 36.17
CA ALA A 506 -26.75 -15.14 36.65
C ALA A 506 -25.85 -15.92 37.61
N ASN A 507 -24.57 -16.11 37.26
CA ASN A 507 -23.58 -16.75 38.13
C ASN A 507 -23.29 -15.92 39.38
N TYR A 508 -23.21 -14.59 39.25
CA TYR A 508 -23.01 -13.68 40.37
C TYR A 508 -24.10 -13.84 41.46
N THR A 509 -25.37 -13.98 41.07
CA THR A 509 -26.47 -14.16 42.04
C THR A 509 -26.40 -15.45 42.86
N THR A 510 -25.62 -16.44 42.41
CA THR A 510 -25.46 -17.72 43.12
C THR A 510 -24.41 -17.66 44.23
N ILE A 511 -23.56 -16.63 44.27
CA ILE A 511 -22.48 -16.48 45.25
C ILE A 511 -23.00 -15.69 46.48
N LYS A 512 -23.22 -16.40 47.60
CA LYS A 512 -23.68 -15.82 48.87
C LYS A 512 -22.75 -14.72 49.38
N GLY A 513 -23.30 -13.62 49.89
CA GLY A 513 -22.57 -12.54 50.55
C GLY A 513 -22.17 -11.36 49.64
N LEU A 514 -22.43 -11.43 48.33
CA LEU A 514 -22.18 -10.35 47.38
C LEU A 514 -23.38 -9.37 47.26
N GLU A 515 -24.50 -9.61 47.95
CA GLU A 515 -25.73 -8.82 47.90
C GLU A 515 -25.54 -7.30 48.09
N PRO A 516 -24.59 -6.80 48.90
CA PRO A 516 -24.31 -5.36 49.00
C PRO A 516 -23.90 -4.70 47.67
N TYR A 517 -23.38 -5.48 46.71
CA TYR A 517 -23.00 -5.00 45.39
C TYR A 517 -24.11 -5.16 44.34
N ASN A 518 -25.32 -5.63 44.72
CA ASN A 518 -26.49 -5.70 43.83
C ASN A 518 -26.87 -4.33 43.24
N LYS A 519 -26.48 -3.20 43.84
CA LYS A 519 -26.69 -1.86 43.24
C LYS A 519 -25.75 -1.53 42.08
N PHE A 520 -24.64 -2.25 41.94
CA PHE A 520 -23.76 -2.21 40.76
C PHE A 520 -24.27 -3.13 39.64
N ILE A 521 -25.27 -3.93 39.96
CA ILE A 521 -25.66 -5.17 39.31
C ILE A 521 -27.20 -5.18 39.33
N SER A 522 -27.84 -4.28 38.58
CA SER A 522 -29.31 -4.26 38.45
C SER A 522 -29.74 -3.92 37.03
N CYS A 523 -30.70 -4.69 36.52
CA CYS A 523 -31.17 -4.75 35.15
C CYS A 523 -31.70 -3.43 34.55
N LYS A 524 -31.54 -3.29 33.24
CA LYS A 524 -32.71 -3.17 32.38
C LYS A 524 -33.11 -4.56 31.90
#